data_AF-A0A0N0S280-F1
#
_entry.id   AF-A0A0N0S280-F1
#
_cell.length_a   1.000
_cell.length_b   1.000
_cell.length_c   1.000
_cell.angle_alpha   90.00
_cell.angle_beta   90.00
_cell.angle_gamma   90.00
#
_symmetry.space_group_name_H-M   'P 1'
#
loop_
_entity.id
_entity.type
_entity.pdbx_description
1 polymer ?
#
loop_
_entity_poly.entity_id
_entity_poly.type
_entity_poly.pdbx_seq_one_letter_code
_entity_poly.pdbx_strand_id
1 'polypeptide(L)'
;MDLNNIMSEVREAHYRIYEHSVENKQDINALDQSLIFLSSNAFLELKSLVVLVENKAYHGTYSLCRSILEKFIYMRYILEKDSMNRAEDFQLSNLKSWIEIYEKTKKMYPEQVPPIDKNELNECKKPFISSKDKYKWYCGSGTNSISRLFKYFKKDKYGYYYMKYSGETHGNDSIAKFIDTFKLNYDKEQYDNSEVVYIALEAFCDILKSLIDHYNLKEIVTYSNIYEEYTVKL
;
A
#
# COMPACT_ATOMS: atom_id res chain seq x y z
N MET A 1 -0.50 -13.52 21.34
CA MET A 1 -1.77 -13.11 20.67
C MET A 1 -1.98 -14.03 19.49
N ASP A 2 -3.20 -14.48 19.20
CA ASP A 2 -3.45 -15.40 18.08
C ASP A 2 -3.67 -14.63 16.78
N LEU A 3 -2.60 -14.52 15.99
CA LEU A 3 -2.57 -13.84 14.70
C LEU A 3 -3.58 -14.45 13.71
N ASN A 4 -3.93 -15.73 13.85
CA ASN A 4 -4.89 -16.39 12.98
C ASN A 4 -6.32 -15.88 13.19
N ASN A 5 -6.73 -15.65 14.45
CA ASN A 5 -8.03 -15.06 14.75
C ASN A 5 -8.14 -13.65 14.17
N ILE A 6 -7.12 -12.82 14.40
CA ILE A 6 -7.08 -11.44 13.88
C ILE A 6 -7.15 -11.44 12.35
N MET A 7 -6.36 -12.29 11.69
CA MET A 7 -6.38 -12.38 10.22
C MET A 7 -7.72 -12.89 9.68
N SER A 8 -8.45 -13.74 10.43
CA SER A 8 -9.78 -14.18 10.04
C SER A 8 -10.80 -13.04 10.09
N GLU A 9 -10.79 -12.24 11.14
CA GLU A 9 -11.68 -11.08 11.29
C GLU A 9 -11.38 -9.99 10.26
N VAL A 10 -10.10 -9.71 10.04
CA VAL A 10 -9.62 -8.77 9.01
C VAL A 10 -10.03 -9.22 7.60
N ARG A 11 -9.95 -10.53 7.32
CA ARG A 11 -10.41 -11.11 6.06
C ARG A 11 -11.92 -10.91 5.87
N GLU A 12 -12.71 -11.19 6.90
CA GLU A 12 -14.16 -11.04 6.86
C GLU A 12 -14.57 -9.58 6.59
N ALA A 13 -13.94 -8.62 7.29
CA ALA A 13 -14.19 -7.20 7.07
C ALA A 13 -13.83 -6.77 5.63
N HIS A 14 -12.66 -7.19 5.13
CA HIS A 14 -12.25 -6.92 3.76
C HIS A 14 -13.22 -7.53 2.73
N TYR A 15 -13.66 -8.76 2.96
CA TYR A 15 -14.58 -9.47 2.07
C TYR A 15 -15.94 -8.77 1.97
N ARG A 16 -16.52 -8.33 3.10
CA ARG A 16 -17.80 -7.60 3.08
C ARG A 16 -17.71 -6.24 2.39
N ILE A 17 -16.59 -5.54 2.54
CA ILE A 17 -16.33 -4.30 1.78
C ILE A 17 -16.27 -4.61 0.28
N TYR A 18 -15.56 -5.68 -0.10
CA TYR A 18 -15.47 -6.12 -1.48
C TYR A 18 -16.85 -6.45 -2.07
N GLU A 19 -17.64 -7.32 -1.41
CA GLU A 19 -19.00 -7.65 -1.85
C GLU A 19 -19.86 -6.39 -2.01
N HIS A 20 -19.84 -5.48 -1.03
CA HIS A 20 -20.60 -4.25 -1.15
C HIS A 20 -20.16 -3.38 -2.35
N SER A 21 -18.86 -3.28 -2.57
CA SER A 21 -18.29 -2.43 -3.61
C SER A 21 -18.48 -2.99 -5.03
N VAL A 22 -18.56 -4.32 -5.19
CA VAL A 22 -18.61 -5.00 -6.48
C VAL A 22 -20.01 -5.51 -6.82
N GLU A 23 -20.73 -6.08 -5.86
CA GLU A 23 -22.01 -6.78 -6.13
C GLU A 23 -23.21 -5.85 -6.05
N ASN A 24 -23.16 -4.79 -5.22
CA ASN A 24 -24.28 -3.87 -5.04
C ASN A 24 -24.23 -2.62 -5.94
N LYS A 25 -23.13 -2.39 -6.66
CA LYS A 25 -22.99 -1.24 -7.57
C LYS A 25 -23.09 -1.72 -9.02
N GLN A 26 -24.16 -1.31 -9.71
CA GLN A 26 -24.32 -1.56 -11.15
C GLN A 26 -23.25 -0.85 -12.00
N ASP A 27 -22.60 0.18 -11.47
CA ASP A 27 -21.49 0.90 -12.12
C ASP A 27 -20.34 1.15 -11.13
N ILE A 28 -19.30 0.31 -11.20
CA ILE A 28 -18.05 0.50 -10.43
C ILE A 28 -17.20 1.57 -11.14
N ASN A 29 -17.07 2.75 -10.53
CA ASN A 29 -16.30 3.85 -11.10
C ASN A 29 -14.78 3.73 -10.79
N ALA A 30 -13.97 4.63 -11.35
CA ALA A 30 -12.51 4.64 -11.18
C ALA A 30 -12.07 4.76 -9.70
N LEU A 31 -12.82 5.50 -8.88
CA LEU A 31 -12.57 5.61 -7.45
C LEU A 31 -12.77 4.28 -6.75
N ASP A 32 -13.92 3.64 -6.95
CA ASP A 32 -14.23 2.33 -6.38
C ASP A 32 -13.17 1.29 -6.75
N GLN A 33 -12.84 1.19 -8.05
CA GLN A 33 -11.81 0.27 -8.55
C GLN A 33 -10.44 0.52 -7.89
N SER A 34 -10.05 1.79 -7.72
CA SER A 34 -8.76 2.15 -7.12
C SER A 34 -8.70 1.80 -5.64
N LEU A 35 -9.78 2.06 -4.90
CA LEU A 35 -9.89 1.75 -3.48
C LEU A 35 -9.84 0.24 -3.23
N ILE A 36 -10.62 -0.53 -4.00
CA ILE A 36 -10.64 -2.00 -3.94
C ILE A 36 -9.28 -2.59 -4.32
N PHE A 37 -8.62 -2.06 -5.36
CA PHE A 37 -7.31 -2.52 -5.77
C PHE A 37 -6.26 -2.28 -4.68
N LEU A 38 -6.24 -1.09 -4.07
CA LEU A 38 -5.32 -0.76 -3.00
C LEU A 38 -5.56 -1.62 -1.76
N SER A 39 -6.82 -1.83 -1.36
CA SER A 39 -7.16 -2.66 -0.20
C SER A 39 -6.81 -4.13 -0.44
N SER A 40 -7.18 -4.67 -1.60
CA SER A 40 -6.95 -6.08 -1.91
C SER A 40 -5.46 -6.40 -1.98
N ASN A 41 -4.65 -5.53 -2.59
CA ASN A 41 -3.21 -5.73 -2.61
C ASN A 41 -2.58 -5.59 -1.22
N ALA A 42 -3.02 -4.63 -0.40
CA ALA A 42 -2.52 -4.49 0.97
C ALA A 42 -2.86 -5.73 1.81
N PHE A 43 -4.06 -6.30 1.63
CA PHE A 43 -4.48 -7.53 2.29
C PHE A 43 -3.64 -8.74 1.88
N LEU A 44 -3.37 -8.91 0.58
CA LEU A 44 -2.52 -9.99 0.07
C LEU A 44 -1.10 -9.88 0.62
N GLU A 45 -0.52 -8.68 0.64
CA GLU A 45 0.80 -8.44 1.21
C GLU A 45 0.83 -8.68 2.72
N LEU A 46 -0.23 -8.31 3.46
CA LEU A 46 -0.36 -8.60 4.88
C LEU A 46 -0.38 -10.11 5.13
N LYS A 47 -1.16 -10.88 4.35
CA LYS A 47 -1.16 -12.35 4.43
C LYS A 47 0.23 -12.93 4.17
N SER A 48 0.92 -12.45 3.14
CA SER A 48 2.29 -12.87 2.85
C SER A 48 3.24 -12.55 4.00
N LEU A 49 3.11 -11.36 4.59
CA LEU A 49 3.92 -10.93 5.72
C LEU A 49 3.71 -11.82 6.95
N VAL A 50 2.46 -12.16 7.27
CA VAL A 50 2.12 -13.10 8.35
C VAL A 50 2.78 -14.45 8.14
N VAL A 51 2.62 -15.05 6.94
CA VAL A 51 3.23 -16.33 6.60
C VAL A 51 4.75 -16.29 6.74
N LEU A 52 5.40 -15.22 6.28
CA LEU A 52 6.85 -15.07 6.41
C LEU A 52 7.30 -15.04 7.87
N VAL A 53 6.59 -14.31 8.73
CA VAL A 53 6.95 -14.23 10.16
C VAL A 53 6.68 -15.54 10.89
N GLU A 54 5.56 -16.22 10.62
CA GLU A 54 5.26 -17.54 11.18
C GLU A 54 6.31 -18.59 10.80
N ASN A 55 6.84 -18.50 9.58
CA ASN A 55 7.90 -19.39 9.09
C ASN A 55 9.32 -18.90 9.46
N LYS A 56 9.47 -17.84 10.25
CA LYS A 56 10.76 -17.20 10.61
C LYS A 56 11.61 -16.81 9.38
N ALA A 57 10.95 -16.55 8.26
CA ALA A 57 11.55 -16.16 6.99
C ALA A 57 11.51 -14.63 6.84
N TYR A 58 12.42 -13.94 7.53
CA TYR A 58 12.33 -12.48 7.67
C TYR A 58 12.77 -11.68 6.43
N HIS A 59 13.32 -12.34 5.41
CA HIS A 59 13.68 -11.69 4.16
C HIS A 59 12.44 -11.11 3.46
N GLY A 60 12.49 -9.82 3.15
CA GLY A 60 11.39 -9.13 2.46
C GLY A 60 10.26 -8.62 3.36
N THR A 61 10.27 -8.93 4.67
CA THR A 61 9.24 -8.46 5.62
C THR A 61 9.12 -6.93 5.66
N TYR A 62 10.25 -6.22 5.71
CA TYR A 62 10.26 -4.75 5.63
C TYR A 62 9.77 -4.21 4.28
N SER A 63 10.07 -4.89 3.17
CA SER A 63 9.60 -4.48 1.85
C SER A 63 8.09 -4.62 1.73
N LEU A 64 7.51 -5.70 2.25
CA LEU A 64 6.06 -5.91 2.28
C LEU A 64 5.38 -4.87 3.18
N CYS A 65 5.90 -4.66 4.40
CA CYS A 65 5.36 -3.63 5.29
C CYS A 65 5.40 -2.24 4.64
N ARG A 66 6.55 -1.84 4.05
CA ARG A 66 6.68 -0.60 3.29
C ARG A 66 5.62 -0.49 2.19
N SER A 67 5.41 -1.56 1.43
CA SER A 67 4.41 -1.62 0.35
C SER A 67 2.97 -1.44 0.86
N ILE A 68 2.65 -1.98 2.03
CA ILE A 68 1.35 -1.78 2.70
C ILE A 68 1.21 -0.32 3.15
N LEU A 69 2.25 0.27 3.74
CA LEU A 69 2.26 1.69 4.14
C LEU A 69 2.09 2.62 2.93
N GLU A 70 2.67 2.29 1.77
CA GLU A 70 2.44 3.03 0.52
C GLU A 70 0.97 3.01 0.11
N LYS A 71 0.33 1.85 0.16
CA LYS A 71 -1.10 1.73 -0.18
C LYS A 71 -1.98 2.51 0.77
N PHE A 72 -1.66 2.49 2.07
CA PHE A 72 -2.32 3.31 3.07
C PHE A 72 -2.26 4.79 2.70
N ILE A 73 -1.07 5.33 2.43
CA ILE A 73 -0.93 6.77 2.16
C ILE A 73 -1.51 7.16 0.80
N TYR A 74 -1.48 6.27 -0.19
CA TYR A 74 -2.14 6.48 -1.48
C TYR A 74 -3.66 6.55 -1.35
N MET A 75 -4.25 5.61 -0.62
CA MET A 75 -5.69 5.60 -0.37
C MET A 75 -6.14 6.85 0.36
N ARG A 76 -5.40 7.24 1.41
CA ARG A 76 -5.65 8.48 2.14
C ARG A 76 -5.56 9.70 1.22
N TYR A 77 -4.56 9.75 0.35
CA TYR A 77 -4.41 10.85 -0.60
C TYR A 77 -5.57 10.94 -1.61
N ILE A 78 -6.02 9.79 -2.13
CA ILE A 78 -7.18 9.71 -3.03
C ILE A 78 -8.44 10.19 -2.29
N LEU A 79 -8.74 9.66 -1.10
CA LEU A 79 -9.95 10.02 -0.37
C LEU A 79 -9.99 11.48 0.08
N GLU A 80 -8.85 12.05 0.49
CA GLU A 80 -8.80 13.42 1.03
C GLU A 80 -8.60 14.52 -0.03
N LYS A 81 -8.24 14.19 -1.28
CA LYS A 81 -7.92 15.17 -2.33
C LYS A 81 -8.50 14.74 -3.67
N ASP A 82 -9.54 15.43 -4.13
CA ASP A 82 -10.04 15.33 -5.52
C ASP A 82 -10.18 13.87 -5.99
N SER A 83 -11.03 13.12 -5.27
CA SER A 83 -10.97 11.66 -5.22
C SER A 83 -11.09 10.97 -6.57
N MET A 84 -11.96 11.46 -7.45
CA MET A 84 -12.11 10.89 -8.80
C MET A 84 -10.86 11.10 -9.64
N ASN A 85 -10.36 12.33 -9.76
CA ASN A 85 -9.19 12.61 -10.60
C ASN A 85 -7.92 11.94 -10.05
N ARG A 86 -7.78 11.83 -8.72
CA ARG A 86 -6.65 11.10 -8.12
C ARG A 86 -6.73 9.60 -8.33
N ALA A 87 -7.93 9.02 -8.27
CA ALA A 87 -8.13 7.62 -8.58
C ALA A 87 -7.81 7.31 -10.05
N GLU A 88 -8.30 8.13 -10.98
CA GLU A 88 -7.99 8.01 -12.41
C GLU A 88 -6.48 8.13 -12.67
N ASP A 89 -5.81 9.09 -12.04
CA ASP A 89 -4.35 9.23 -12.17
C ASP A 89 -3.58 8.04 -11.58
N PHE A 90 -4.06 7.48 -10.47
CA PHE A 90 -3.50 6.26 -9.90
C PHE A 90 -3.65 5.07 -10.87
N GLN A 91 -4.83 4.88 -11.45
CA GLN A 91 -5.07 3.84 -12.46
C GLN A 91 -4.17 4.01 -13.68
N LEU A 92 -4.08 5.23 -14.21
CA LEU A 92 -3.20 5.56 -15.33
C LEU A 92 -1.72 5.30 -14.99
N SER A 93 -1.32 5.54 -13.73
CA SER A 93 0.05 5.22 -13.29
C SER A 93 0.32 3.73 -13.29
N ASN A 94 -0.64 2.92 -12.81
CA ASN A 94 -0.50 1.46 -12.84
C ASN A 94 -0.44 0.93 -14.27
N LEU A 95 -1.27 1.48 -15.17
CA LEU A 95 -1.25 1.14 -16.59
C LEU A 95 0.11 1.47 -17.22
N LYS A 96 0.64 2.67 -16.96
CA LYS A 96 2.00 3.08 -17.42
C LYS A 96 3.06 2.09 -16.94
N SER A 97 3.07 1.75 -15.64
CA SER A 97 4.03 0.78 -15.09
C SER A 97 3.89 -0.62 -15.69
N TRP A 98 2.67 -1.10 -15.91
CA TRP A 98 2.44 -2.38 -16.57
C TRP A 98 2.97 -2.38 -18.01
N ILE A 99 2.73 -1.31 -18.77
CA ILE A 99 3.25 -1.17 -20.14
C ILE A 99 4.78 -1.13 -20.17
N GLU A 100 5.41 -0.45 -19.21
CA GLU A 100 6.87 -0.46 -19.11
C GLU A 100 7.43 -1.87 -18.85
N ILE A 101 6.76 -2.66 -18.01
CA ILE A 101 7.13 -4.06 -17.77
C ILE A 101 6.89 -4.88 -19.04
N TYR A 102 5.74 -4.72 -19.68
CA TYR A 102 5.41 -5.39 -20.93
C TYR A 102 6.46 -5.15 -22.01
N GLU A 103 6.83 -3.89 -22.26
CA GLU A 103 7.82 -3.51 -23.26
C GLU A 103 9.22 -4.07 -22.94
N LYS A 104 9.61 -4.11 -21.66
CA LYS A 104 10.86 -4.75 -21.23
C LYS A 104 10.83 -6.25 -21.49
N THR A 105 9.75 -6.93 -21.11
CA THR A 105 9.59 -8.38 -21.30
C THR A 105 9.55 -8.73 -22.78
N LYS A 106 8.86 -7.95 -23.62
CA LYS A 106 8.79 -8.15 -25.07
C LYS A 106 10.16 -8.04 -25.75
N LYS A 107 11.03 -7.15 -25.26
CA LYS A 107 12.43 -7.06 -25.74
C LYS A 107 13.25 -8.29 -25.39
N MET A 108 13.00 -8.91 -24.23
CA MET A 108 13.72 -10.11 -23.78
C MET A 108 13.15 -11.39 -24.41
N TYR A 109 11.83 -11.47 -24.59
CA TYR A 109 11.09 -12.66 -24.99
C TYR A 109 10.03 -12.33 -26.06
N PRO A 110 10.43 -11.90 -27.27
CA PRO A 110 9.51 -11.35 -28.26
C PRO A 110 8.43 -12.33 -28.74
N GLU A 111 8.71 -13.64 -28.71
CA GLU A 111 7.78 -14.69 -29.17
C GLU A 111 6.78 -15.13 -28.08
N GLN A 112 7.02 -14.77 -26.81
CA GLN A 112 6.21 -15.22 -25.67
C GLN A 112 5.21 -14.16 -25.17
N VAL A 113 5.30 -12.94 -25.70
CA VAL A 113 4.53 -11.80 -25.22
C VAL A 113 3.42 -11.49 -26.22
N PRO A 114 2.13 -11.61 -25.84
CA PRO A 114 1.01 -11.32 -26.73
C PRO A 114 1.00 -9.84 -27.14
N PRO A 115 0.41 -9.47 -28.28
CA PRO A 115 0.30 -8.06 -28.68
C PRO A 115 -0.56 -7.27 -27.67
N ILE A 116 -0.11 -6.07 -27.33
CA ILE A 116 -0.85 -5.11 -26.50
C ILE A 116 -1.93 -4.38 -27.30
N ASP A 117 -3.04 -4.02 -26.64
CA ASP A 117 -4.06 -3.16 -27.23
C ASP A 117 -3.50 -1.75 -27.52
N LYS A 118 -3.73 -1.25 -28.73
CA LYS A 118 -3.32 0.10 -29.14
C LYS A 118 -4.00 1.19 -28.30
N ASN A 119 -5.22 0.94 -27.82
CA ASN A 119 -5.96 1.86 -26.97
C ASN A 119 -5.24 2.01 -25.62
N GLU A 120 -4.89 0.90 -24.96
CA GLU A 120 -4.10 0.90 -23.72
C GLU A 120 -2.77 1.64 -23.89
N LEU A 121 -2.08 1.38 -25.02
CA LEU A 121 -0.83 2.06 -25.35
C LEU A 121 -1.00 3.58 -25.54
N ASN A 122 -2.14 4.01 -26.09
CA ASN A 122 -2.44 5.42 -26.28
C ASN A 122 -2.87 6.10 -24.97
N GLU A 123 -3.62 5.38 -24.13
CA GLU A 123 -3.99 5.83 -22.79
C GLU A 123 -2.76 6.14 -21.95
N CYS A 124 -1.74 5.27 -21.98
CA CYS A 124 -0.50 5.46 -21.22
C CYS A 124 0.27 6.74 -21.57
N LYS A 125 0.04 7.32 -22.75
CA LYS A 125 0.69 8.57 -23.19
C LYS A 125 0.00 9.82 -22.64
N LYS A 126 -1.21 9.68 -22.07
CA LYS A 126 -1.95 10.80 -21.50
C LYS A 126 -1.20 11.35 -20.27
N PRO A 127 -1.19 12.69 -20.08
CA PRO A 127 -0.74 13.27 -18.82
C PRO A 127 -1.71 12.88 -17.71
N PHE A 128 -1.22 12.95 -16.47
CA PHE A 128 -2.09 12.87 -15.30
C PHE A 128 -2.98 14.13 -15.24
N ILE A 129 -4.25 13.94 -14.92
CA ILE A 129 -5.33 14.92 -14.86
C ILE A 129 -5.11 15.89 -13.69
N SER A 130 -4.75 15.36 -12.52
CA SER A 130 -4.63 16.10 -11.26
C SER A 130 -3.20 16.42 -10.85
N SER A 131 -2.20 15.96 -11.62
CA SER A 131 -0.78 16.11 -11.28
C SER A 131 -0.06 17.14 -12.14
N LYS A 132 0.75 17.99 -11.49
CA LYS A 132 1.67 18.90 -12.16
C LYS A 132 2.87 18.18 -12.80
N ASP A 133 3.19 16.99 -12.31
CA ASP A 133 4.29 16.17 -12.80
C ASP A 133 3.73 15.02 -13.64
N LYS A 134 4.14 14.92 -14.90
CA LYS A 134 3.67 13.89 -15.84
C LYS A 134 4.09 12.47 -15.46
N TYR A 135 5.03 12.33 -14.52
CA TYR A 135 5.64 11.04 -14.16
C TYR A 135 5.17 10.48 -12.81
N LYS A 136 4.50 11.28 -11.97
CA LYS A 136 3.98 10.83 -10.68
C LYS A 136 2.55 11.30 -10.47
N TRP A 137 1.63 10.34 -10.33
CA TRP A 137 0.20 10.60 -10.18
C TRP A 137 -0.18 11.38 -8.92
N TYR A 138 0.60 11.20 -7.85
CA TYR A 138 0.39 11.86 -6.56
C TYR A 138 1.09 13.22 -6.43
N CYS A 139 1.77 13.69 -7.48
CA CYS A 139 2.42 14.99 -7.44
C CYS A 139 1.38 16.12 -7.40
N GLY A 140 1.61 17.10 -6.53
CA GLY A 140 0.69 18.22 -6.29
C GLY A 140 1.38 19.39 -5.60
N SER A 141 0.60 20.38 -5.14
CA SER A 141 1.12 21.51 -4.36
C SER A 141 1.57 21.04 -2.97
N GLY A 142 2.77 20.45 -2.90
CA GLY A 142 3.44 20.04 -1.65
C GLY A 142 4.00 18.62 -1.64
N THR A 143 3.68 17.78 -2.64
CA THR A 143 4.03 16.35 -2.66
C THR A 143 4.74 16.01 -3.97
N ASN A 144 5.95 15.45 -3.90
CA ASN A 144 6.66 14.93 -5.09
C ASN A 144 7.43 13.62 -4.85
N SER A 145 7.24 13.05 -3.67
CA SER A 145 7.72 11.73 -3.27
C SER A 145 6.78 11.17 -2.21
N ILE A 146 6.78 9.85 -2.05
CA ILE A 146 5.99 9.17 -1.01
C ILE A 146 6.34 9.70 0.39
N SER A 147 7.63 9.90 0.68
CA SER A 147 8.08 10.51 1.93
C SER A 147 7.48 11.90 2.15
N ARG A 148 7.24 12.68 1.08
CA ARG A 148 6.57 13.98 1.18
C ARG A 148 5.05 13.84 1.30
N LEU A 149 4.42 12.79 0.77
CA LEU A 149 3.01 12.47 1.04
C LEU A 149 2.79 12.23 2.54
N PHE A 150 3.63 11.41 3.18
CA PHE A 150 3.56 11.22 4.63
C PHE A 150 3.78 12.51 5.42
N LYS A 151 4.70 13.39 4.97
CA LYS A 151 4.88 14.71 5.59
C LYS A 151 3.67 15.63 5.39
N TYR A 152 3.03 15.57 4.22
CA TYR A 152 1.85 16.35 3.89
C TYR A 152 0.69 16.05 4.85
N PHE A 153 0.49 14.79 5.21
CA PHE A 153 -0.48 14.35 6.22
C PHE A 153 0.06 14.40 7.66
N LYS A 154 1.00 15.33 7.95
CA LYS A 154 1.57 15.61 9.28
C LYS A 154 2.30 14.43 9.95
N LYS A 155 3.07 13.63 9.19
CA LYS A 155 3.93 12.55 9.71
C LYS A 155 3.26 11.76 10.84
N ASP A 156 2.19 11.06 10.52
CA ASP A 156 1.71 10.02 11.41
C ASP A 156 2.81 8.96 11.64
N LYS A 157 2.61 8.09 12.63
CA LYS A 157 3.51 6.98 12.96
C LYS A 157 3.95 6.18 11.72
N TYR A 158 3.09 6.05 10.71
CA TYR A 158 3.37 5.35 9.46
C TYR A 158 4.45 6.03 8.62
N GLY A 159 4.48 7.36 8.60
CA GLY A 159 5.55 8.12 7.94
C GLY A 159 6.93 7.84 8.53
N TYR A 160 7.02 7.61 9.85
CA TYR A 160 8.27 7.19 10.50
C TYR A 160 8.67 5.77 10.04
N TYR A 161 7.77 4.80 10.16
CA TYR A 161 8.04 3.41 9.79
C TYR A 161 8.37 3.24 8.30
N TYR A 162 7.66 3.95 7.43
CA TYR A 162 7.97 3.96 5.99
C TYR A 162 9.42 4.41 5.74
N MET A 163 9.87 5.47 6.42
CA MET A 163 11.24 5.97 6.27
C MET A 163 12.28 5.02 6.85
N LYS A 164 12.01 4.43 8.02
CA LYS A 164 12.86 3.39 8.65
C LYS A 164 13.10 2.24 7.67
N TYR A 165 12.02 1.63 7.21
CA TYR A 165 12.09 0.45 6.33
C TYR A 165 12.63 0.77 4.94
N SER A 166 12.31 1.93 4.36
CA SER A 166 12.87 2.37 3.07
C SER A 166 14.38 2.57 3.13
N GLY A 167 14.90 3.12 4.24
CA GLY A 167 16.35 3.28 4.44
C GLY A 167 17.08 1.94 4.50
N GLU A 168 16.47 0.94 5.13
CA GLU A 168 17.02 -0.42 5.24
C GLU A 168 16.97 -1.20 3.92
N THR A 169 16.09 -0.83 2.97
CA THR A 169 15.97 -1.53 1.68
C THR A 169 16.87 -0.97 0.56
N HIS A 170 17.29 0.29 0.66
CA HIS A 170 18.13 0.95 -0.33
C HIS A 170 19.56 1.15 0.21
N GLY A 171 20.30 0.04 0.31
CA GLY A 171 21.58 -0.06 1.03
C GLY A 171 22.76 0.84 0.63
N ASN A 172 22.63 1.82 -0.28
CA ASN A 172 23.73 2.71 -0.65
C ASN A 172 23.57 4.17 -0.17
N ASP A 173 22.36 4.72 -0.11
CA ASP A 173 22.13 6.09 0.43
C ASP A 173 21.94 6.09 1.95
N SER A 174 21.64 4.93 2.53
CA SER A 174 21.44 4.75 3.96
C SER A 174 22.75 4.59 4.71
N ILE A 175 23.80 4.00 4.14
CA ILE A 175 25.12 3.85 4.80
C ILE A 175 25.67 5.21 5.25
N ALA A 176 25.54 6.25 4.41
CA ALA A 176 25.99 7.61 4.75
C ALA A 176 25.19 8.25 5.90
N LYS A 177 23.91 7.91 6.08
CA LYS A 177 23.08 8.37 7.22
C LYS A 177 23.18 7.45 8.44
N PHE A 178 23.57 6.20 8.22
CA PHE A 178 23.72 5.16 9.23
C PHE A 178 25.02 5.34 10.03
N ILE A 179 26.11 5.76 9.37
CA ILE A 179 27.42 6.02 10.00
C ILE A 179 27.36 7.19 11.00
N ASP A 180 26.56 8.23 10.74
CA ASP A 180 26.38 9.34 11.69
C ASP A 180 25.51 8.97 12.89
N THR A 181 24.72 7.89 12.80
CA THR A 181 23.73 7.57 13.82
C THR A 181 24.18 6.47 14.78
N PHE A 182 24.94 5.44 14.37
CA PHE A 182 25.22 4.31 15.28
C PHE A 182 26.67 3.78 15.24
N LYS A 183 27.41 4.13 16.30
CA LYS A 183 28.59 3.42 16.85
C LYS A 183 28.13 2.30 17.81
N LEU A 184 27.26 1.40 17.37
CA LEU A 184 26.73 0.37 18.28
C LEU A 184 26.63 -0.97 17.56
N ASN A 185 27.34 -1.92 18.17
CA ASN A 185 27.62 -3.30 17.82
C ASN A 185 26.52 -4.03 17.02
N TYR A 186 26.95 -4.54 15.86
CA TYR A 186 26.21 -5.50 15.05
C TYR A 186 26.38 -6.89 15.69
N ASP A 187 25.44 -7.31 16.53
CA ASP A 187 25.34 -8.71 16.95
C ASP A 187 24.16 -9.38 16.22
N LYS A 188 24.45 -10.50 15.56
CA LYS A 188 23.48 -11.34 14.84
C LYS A 188 22.66 -12.20 15.82
N GLU A 189 22.06 -11.59 16.82
CA GLU A 189 21.06 -12.26 17.66
C GLU A 189 19.65 -11.99 17.13
N GLN A 190 18.76 -12.96 17.35
CA GLN A 190 17.45 -13.15 16.74
C GLN A 190 16.63 -11.85 16.63
N TYR A 191 16.53 -11.28 15.43
CA TYR A 191 15.58 -10.22 15.13
C TYR A 191 14.17 -10.79 15.10
N ASP A 192 13.44 -10.65 16.21
CA ASP A 192 11.99 -10.82 16.21
C ASP A 192 11.35 -9.66 15.44
N ASN A 193 11.08 -9.88 14.15
CA ASN A 193 10.40 -8.92 13.28
C ASN A 193 8.87 -8.94 13.45
N SER A 194 8.33 -9.51 14.53
CA SER A 194 6.88 -9.49 14.81
C SER A 194 6.30 -8.06 14.87
N GLU A 195 7.09 -7.07 15.29
CA GLU A 195 6.75 -5.63 15.25
C GLU A 195 6.26 -5.19 13.85
N VAL A 196 6.90 -5.70 12.79
CA VAL A 196 6.61 -5.35 11.39
C VAL A 196 5.19 -5.77 11.00
N VAL A 197 4.75 -6.94 11.49
CA VAL A 197 3.39 -7.45 11.26
C VAL A 197 2.38 -6.53 11.92
N TYR A 198 2.63 -6.09 13.16
CA TYR A 198 1.72 -5.22 13.88
C TYR A 198 1.57 -3.86 13.20
N ILE A 199 2.66 -3.26 12.73
CA ILE A 199 2.62 -2.00 11.99
C ILE A 199 1.85 -2.14 10.68
N ALA A 200 2.07 -3.23 9.95
CA ALA A 200 1.36 -3.51 8.71
C ALA A 200 -0.15 -3.77 8.93
N LEU A 201 -0.47 -4.56 9.96
CA LEU A 201 -1.84 -4.84 10.37
C LEU A 201 -2.57 -3.57 10.77
N GLU A 202 -1.92 -2.72 11.57
CA GLU A 202 -2.46 -1.45 12.02
C GLU A 202 -2.78 -0.51 10.86
N ALA A 203 -1.83 -0.35 9.92
CA ALA A 203 -2.05 0.42 8.70
C ALA A 203 -3.19 -0.16 7.84
N PHE A 204 -3.31 -1.49 7.78
CA PHE A 204 -4.40 -2.15 7.07
C PHE A 204 -5.76 -1.94 7.76
N CYS A 205 -5.82 -1.96 9.08
CA CYS A 205 -7.04 -1.62 9.82
C CYS A 205 -7.48 -0.18 9.53
N ASP A 206 -6.56 0.77 9.44
CA ASP A 206 -6.89 2.16 9.08
C ASP A 206 -7.35 2.31 7.62
N ILE A 207 -6.82 1.47 6.70
CA ILE A 207 -7.38 1.30 5.35
C ILE A 207 -8.85 0.85 5.45
N LEU A 208 -9.15 -0.21 6.19
CA LEU A 208 -10.51 -0.75 6.33
C LEU A 208 -11.47 0.30 6.90
N LYS A 209 -11.06 1.04 7.94
CA LYS A 209 -11.86 2.14 8.51
C LYS A 209 -12.19 3.20 7.46
N SER A 210 -11.20 3.61 6.68
CA SER A 210 -11.38 4.61 5.61
C SER A 210 -12.40 4.14 4.56
N LEU A 211 -12.41 2.85 4.23
CA LEU A 211 -13.38 2.26 3.29
C LEU A 211 -14.77 2.11 3.91
N ILE A 212 -14.86 1.68 5.16
CA ILE A 212 -16.13 1.61 5.91
C ILE A 212 -16.80 2.98 5.95
N ASP A 213 -16.03 4.03 6.25
CA ASP A 213 -16.53 5.41 6.25
C ASP A 213 -16.95 5.85 4.85
N HIS A 214 -16.12 5.57 3.83
CA HIS A 214 -16.41 5.93 2.44
C HIS A 214 -17.70 5.29 1.91
N TYR A 215 -17.90 3.99 2.18
CA TYR A 215 -19.08 3.23 1.75
C TYR A 215 -20.25 3.32 2.74
N ASN A 216 -20.11 4.07 3.84
CA ASN A 216 -21.10 4.18 4.92
C ASN A 216 -21.55 2.81 5.48
N LEU A 217 -20.60 1.88 5.64
CA LEU A 217 -20.84 0.49 6.07
C LEU A 217 -20.84 0.36 7.59
N LYS A 218 -21.69 1.17 8.26
CA LYS A 218 -21.74 1.27 9.73
C LYS A 218 -22.01 -0.06 10.43
N GLU A 219 -22.61 -1.03 9.74
CA GLU A 219 -22.88 -2.38 10.26
C GLU A 219 -21.64 -3.29 10.30
N ILE A 220 -20.57 -2.93 9.59
CA ILE A 220 -19.26 -3.64 9.61
C ILE A 220 -18.36 -3.07 10.74
N VAL A 221 -18.77 -1.99 11.40
CA VAL A 221 -17.98 -1.27 12.42
C VAL A 221 -17.66 -2.13 13.65
N THR A 222 -18.39 -3.23 13.90
CA THR A 222 -18.02 -4.20 14.95
C THR A 222 -16.62 -4.80 14.76
N TYR A 223 -16.05 -4.78 13.55
CA TYR A 223 -14.67 -5.21 13.27
C TYR A 223 -13.63 -4.08 13.39
N SER A 224 -14.06 -2.82 13.53
CA SER A 224 -13.13 -1.69 13.70
C SER A 224 -12.53 -1.58 15.11
N ASN A 225 -13.13 -2.29 16.07
CA ASN A 225 -12.64 -2.42 17.46
C ASN A 225 -11.55 -3.47 17.63
N ILE A 226 -11.20 -4.22 16.56
CA ILE A 226 -10.03 -5.12 16.54
C ILE A 226 -8.82 -4.36 17.10
N TYR A 227 -8.59 -3.13 16.68
CA TYR A 227 -7.42 -2.38 17.16
C TYR A 227 -7.48 -1.96 18.64
N GLU A 228 -8.64 -1.52 19.15
CA GLU A 228 -8.76 -1.00 20.53
C GLU A 228 -8.57 -2.09 21.59
N GLU A 229 -8.97 -3.34 21.30
CA GLU A 229 -8.71 -4.47 22.22
C GLU A 229 -7.25 -4.95 22.18
N TYR A 230 -6.53 -4.76 21.06
CA TYR A 230 -5.19 -5.32 20.87
C TYR A 230 -4.05 -4.31 21.11
N THR A 231 -4.31 -3.01 21.14
CA THR A 231 -3.30 -2.00 21.56
C THR A 231 -3.06 -1.95 23.06
N VAL A 232 -4.01 -2.39 23.88
CA VAL A 232 -3.90 -2.36 25.36
C VAL A 232 -2.98 -3.49 25.88
N LYS A 233 -2.52 -4.41 25.02
CA LYS A 233 -1.70 -5.58 25.39
C LYS A 233 -0.25 -5.54 24.89
N LEU A 234 0.21 -4.42 24.33
CA LEU A 234 1.62 -4.10 24.04
C LEU A 234 2.13 -3.09 25.08
#